data_AF-A0A1H5ARQ1-F1
#
_entry.id   AF-A0A1H5ARQ1-F1
#
_cell.length_a   1.000
_cell.length_b   1.000
_cell.length_c   1.000
_cell.angle_alpha   90.00
_cell.angle_beta   90.00
_cell.angle_gamma   90.00
#
_symmetry.space_group_name_H-M   'P 1'
#
loop_
_entity.id
_entity.type
_entity.pdbx_description
1 polymer ?
#
loop_
_entity_poly.entity_id
_entity_poly.type
_entity_poly.pdbx_seq_one_letter_code
_entity_poly.pdbx_strand_id
1 'polypeptide(L)'
;MSKTYAGARLRRLREERRMSQAELARVLGISPSYLNQMEHDSRPLTVPVLLRLTETFGVDPGFFSERDTARLVADLREALTGEIAAARVSPTDLAELASRMPAVAQVLLDLGRRNQLLSERLAGPDGRDTADAAPRSPHEEIRDFFYRRRNYLHDTDLAAEQLAERIGIRPGEVLRALTARLTDAHGIRLADTHAVQQADARGNRPPTGSGDRLHHYDASTRTLHLSTRLRPGQRAFRMATQLALLEYAGELDRHAAEDFPAGSPAHTLARIGVANYFAAALVLPYTAFHAAAEEVRYDIERLTDRHGLGYETVCHRLSTLQRPRLRGVPFSFVRVDRAGNMSKRQSATGFHFSRGGGTCPLWNVYEAFAAPGRIHVQVAEMPDGQRYLWAARAVTRHRGGWGEPGKTYAIGLGCEIRHAHRLVYSDGLDLTSPSAATPIGMGCRVCERLDCPQRAVPPLGRTLRIDENTSTFVPYPVTERTT
;
A
#
# COMPACT_ATOMS: atom_id res chain seq x y z
N MET A 1 -30.87 -0.32 -2.49
CA MET A 1 -29.68 0.25 -3.16
C MET A 1 -29.64 1.75 -2.88
N SER A 2 -28.52 2.30 -2.41
CA SER A 2 -28.40 3.75 -2.19
C SER A 2 -28.38 4.50 -3.52
N LYS A 3 -28.96 5.71 -3.55
CA LYS A 3 -28.94 6.60 -4.71
C LYS A 3 -27.51 7.09 -4.93
N THR A 4 -26.94 6.93 -6.12
CA THR A 4 -25.56 7.35 -6.44
C THR A 4 -25.55 8.76 -7.01
N TYR A 5 -25.01 9.73 -6.27
CA TYR A 5 -24.80 11.11 -6.73
C TYR A 5 -23.31 11.29 -7.04
N ALA A 6 -22.95 11.56 -8.30
CA ALA A 6 -21.57 11.68 -8.75
C ALA A 6 -21.40 12.69 -9.89
N GLY A 7 -22.13 13.79 -9.84
CA GLY A 7 -22.23 14.79 -10.90
C GLY A 7 -20.88 15.43 -11.24
N ALA A 8 -20.07 15.77 -10.23
CA ALA A 8 -18.73 16.32 -10.44
C ALA A 8 -17.82 15.35 -11.23
N ARG A 9 -17.94 14.04 -11.01
CA ARG A 9 -17.13 13.03 -11.70
C ARG A 9 -17.63 12.76 -13.11
N LEU A 10 -18.95 12.78 -13.30
CA LEU A 10 -19.55 12.69 -14.62
C LEU A 10 -19.09 13.87 -15.51
N ARG A 11 -19.10 15.09 -14.95
CA ARG A 11 -18.60 16.30 -15.60
C ARG A 11 -17.11 16.21 -15.94
N ARG A 12 -16.29 15.77 -14.98
CA ARG A 12 -14.85 15.57 -15.18
C ARG A 12 -14.56 14.54 -16.27
N LEU A 13 -15.23 13.38 -16.25
CA LEU A 13 -15.09 12.36 -17.28
C LEU A 13 -15.43 12.93 -18.67
N ARG A 14 -16.48 13.75 -18.75
CA ARG A 14 -16.87 14.43 -19.98
C ARG A 14 -15.78 15.39 -20.49
N GLU A 15 -15.23 16.21 -19.59
CA GLU A 15 -14.19 17.19 -19.90
C GLU A 15 -12.87 16.52 -20.31
N GLU A 16 -12.46 15.46 -19.61
CA GLU A 16 -11.26 14.66 -19.95
C GLU A 16 -11.37 14.02 -21.34
N ARG A 17 -12.59 13.68 -21.77
CA ARG A 17 -12.88 13.17 -23.12
C ARG A 17 -13.18 14.28 -24.14
N ARG A 18 -13.06 15.56 -23.75
CA ARG A 18 -13.31 16.75 -24.57
C ARG A 18 -14.69 16.76 -25.23
N MET A 19 -15.71 16.29 -24.51
CA MET A 19 -17.09 16.22 -25.01
C MET A 19 -17.95 17.37 -24.46
N SER A 20 -18.89 17.84 -25.26
CA SER A 20 -19.99 18.71 -24.80
C SER A 20 -21.06 17.90 -24.07
N GLN A 21 -21.89 18.57 -23.26
CA GLN A 21 -23.02 17.90 -22.57
C GLN A 21 -23.98 17.24 -23.56
N ALA A 22 -24.23 17.87 -24.72
CA ALA A 22 -25.11 17.31 -25.74
C ALA A 22 -24.53 16.01 -26.35
N GLU A 23 -23.22 15.97 -26.58
CA GLU A 23 -22.54 14.78 -27.10
C GLU A 23 -22.56 13.61 -26.11
N LEU A 24 -22.25 13.87 -24.84
CA LEU A 24 -22.29 12.83 -23.82
C LEU A 24 -23.73 12.32 -23.60
N ALA A 25 -24.73 13.20 -23.61
CA ALA A 25 -26.13 12.82 -23.48
C ALA A 25 -26.56 11.88 -24.61
N ARG A 26 -26.16 12.19 -25.85
CA ARG A 26 -26.40 11.34 -27.02
C ARG A 26 -25.73 9.97 -26.89
N VAL A 27 -24.48 9.93 -26.45
CA VAL A 27 -23.73 8.68 -26.22
C VAL A 27 -24.41 7.81 -25.14
N LEU A 28 -24.94 8.43 -24.10
CA LEU A 28 -25.64 7.74 -23.02
C LEU A 28 -27.11 7.44 -23.34
N GLY A 29 -27.63 7.90 -24.48
CA GLY A 29 -29.02 7.74 -24.87
C GLY A 29 -30.02 8.41 -23.92
N ILE A 30 -29.66 9.59 -23.37
CA ILE A 30 -30.49 10.41 -22.48
C ILE A 30 -30.59 11.85 -23.01
N SER A 31 -31.49 12.66 -22.47
CA SER A 31 -31.60 14.07 -22.88
C SER A 31 -30.48 14.93 -22.27
N PRO A 32 -30.03 16.01 -22.96
CA PRO A 32 -29.03 16.93 -22.41
C PRO A 32 -29.46 17.57 -21.08
N SER A 33 -30.75 17.85 -20.91
CA SER A 33 -31.31 18.35 -19.65
C SER A 33 -31.19 17.32 -18.51
N TYR A 34 -31.43 16.05 -18.80
CA TYR A 34 -31.30 14.97 -17.83
C TYR A 34 -29.83 14.74 -17.43
N LEU A 35 -28.90 14.82 -18.40
CA LEU A 35 -27.47 14.80 -18.12
C LEU A 35 -27.05 15.99 -17.24
N ASN A 36 -27.53 17.21 -17.54
CA ASN A 36 -27.22 18.39 -16.77
C ASN A 36 -27.68 18.27 -15.30
N GLN A 37 -28.87 17.70 -15.07
CA GLN A 37 -29.37 17.42 -13.72
C GLN A 37 -28.51 16.40 -12.97
N MET A 38 -27.97 15.39 -13.67
CA MET A 38 -27.01 14.43 -13.08
C MET A 38 -25.67 15.09 -12.77
N GLU A 39 -25.14 15.94 -13.65
CA GLU A 39 -23.87 16.66 -13.44
C GLU A 39 -23.91 17.66 -12.28
N HIS A 40 -25.10 18.06 -11.84
CA HIS A 40 -25.34 18.96 -10.69
C HIS A 40 -25.95 18.24 -9.49
N ASP A 41 -25.90 16.90 -9.46
CA ASP A 41 -26.41 16.07 -8.36
C ASP A 41 -27.90 16.30 -8.01
N SER A 42 -28.68 16.89 -8.93
CA SER A 42 -30.14 17.02 -8.78
C SER A 42 -30.86 15.71 -9.09
N ARG A 43 -30.22 14.82 -9.86
CA ARG A 43 -30.68 13.45 -10.14
C ARG A 43 -29.53 12.47 -9.90
N PRO A 44 -29.80 11.33 -9.22
CA PRO A 44 -28.77 10.30 -9.07
C PRO A 44 -28.51 9.60 -10.41
N LEU A 45 -27.30 9.08 -10.58
CA LEU A 45 -26.98 8.17 -11.69
C LEU A 45 -27.80 6.90 -11.53
N THR A 46 -28.58 6.58 -12.56
CA THR A 46 -29.35 5.34 -12.62
C THR A 46 -28.46 4.18 -13.05
N VAL A 47 -28.82 2.96 -12.66
CA VAL A 47 -28.07 1.74 -13.03
C VAL A 47 -27.86 1.62 -14.55
N PRO A 48 -28.87 1.88 -15.42
CA PRO A 48 -28.66 1.83 -16.87
C PRO A 48 -27.64 2.85 -17.39
N VAL A 49 -27.63 4.07 -16.83
CA VAL A 49 -26.66 5.10 -17.20
C VAL A 49 -25.25 4.72 -16.74
N LEU A 50 -25.12 4.17 -15.53
CA LEU A 50 -23.86 3.66 -15.00
C LEU A 50 -23.28 2.56 -15.89
N LEU A 51 -24.10 1.57 -16.29
CA LEU A 51 -23.67 0.49 -17.18
C LEU A 51 -23.19 1.04 -18.52
N ARG A 52 -23.94 1.95 -19.15
CA ARG A 52 -23.53 2.60 -20.41
C ARG A 52 -22.24 3.39 -20.27
N LEU A 53 -22.06 4.11 -19.16
CA LEU A 53 -20.80 4.81 -18.87
C LEU A 53 -19.64 3.81 -18.78
N THR A 54 -19.86 2.67 -18.12
CA THR A 54 -18.82 1.64 -17.94
C THR A 54 -18.46 0.93 -19.24
N GLU A 55 -19.45 0.64 -20.09
CA GLU A 55 -19.27 0.03 -21.41
C GLU A 55 -18.56 0.99 -22.35
N THR A 56 -19.00 2.25 -22.41
CA THR A 56 -18.51 3.23 -23.39
C THR A 56 -17.13 3.75 -23.05
N PHE A 57 -16.86 4.05 -21.77
CA PHE A 57 -15.63 4.72 -21.36
C PHE A 57 -14.65 3.80 -20.63
N GLY A 58 -15.02 2.53 -20.44
CA GLY A 58 -14.20 1.55 -19.72
C GLY A 58 -13.99 1.88 -18.24
N VAL A 59 -14.82 2.76 -17.66
CA VAL A 59 -14.75 3.16 -16.25
C VAL A 59 -15.49 2.15 -15.38
N ASP A 60 -14.94 1.78 -14.23
CA ASP A 60 -15.55 0.83 -13.29
C ASP A 60 -16.80 1.42 -12.60
N PRO A 61 -17.86 0.65 -12.28
CA PRO A 61 -19.01 1.14 -11.50
C PRO A 61 -18.60 1.84 -10.19
N GLY A 62 -17.50 1.41 -9.57
CA GLY A 62 -16.90 2.02 -8.39
C GLY A 62 -16.30 3.41 -8.62
N PHE A 63 -15.96 3.78 -9.86
CA PHE A 63 -15.47 5.13 -10.21
C PHE A 63 -16.49 6.22 -9.86
N PHE A 64 -17.78 5.93 -9.99
CA PHE A 64 -18.88 6.83 -9.60
C PHE A 64 -19.39 6.58 -8.18
N SER A 65 -18.87 5.57 -7.47
CA SER A 65 -19.23 5.32 -6.07
C SER A 65 -18.50 6.31 -5.15
N GLU A 66 -19.16 6.83 -4.12
CA GLU A 66 -18.59 7.74 -3.10
C GLU A 66 -17.22 7.28 -2.51
N ARG A 67 -16.87 5.99 -2.66
CA ARG A 67 -15.73 5.32 -2.04
C ARG A 67 -14.35 5.68 -2.61
N ASP A 68 -14.22 6.21 -3.82
CA ASP A 68 -12.90 6.68 -4.32
C ASP A 68 -12.47 7.99 -3.63
N THR A 69 -13.45 8.75 -3.11
CA THR A 69 -13.23 9.94 -2.29
C THR A 69 -12.68 9.59 -0.91
N ALA A 70 -12.92 8.37 -0.40
CA ALA A 70 -12.45 7.93 0.92
C ALA A 70 -10.92 8.06 1.06
N ARG A 71 -10.17 7.81 -0.02
CA ARG A 71 -8.72 7.99 -0.04
C ARG A 71 -8.31 9.44 0.15
N LEU A 72 -8.95 10.33 -0.59
CA LEU A 72 -8.66 11.76 -0.54
C LEU A 72 -9.10 12.37 0.81
N VAL A 73 -10.22 11.88 1.36
CA VAL A 73 -10.71 12.27 2.70
C VAL A 73 -9.79 11.79 3.80
N ALA A 74 -9.33 10.54 3.76
CA ALA A 74 -8.37 10.01 4.73
C ALA A 74 -7.08 10.85 4.71
N ASP A 75 -6.53 11.11 3.51
CA ASP A 75 -5.36 11.98 3.34
C ASP A 75 -5.63 13.40 3.89
N LEU A 76 -6.84 13.97 3.68
CA LEU A 76 -7.18 15.32 4.13
C LEU A 76 -7.31 15.41 5.64
N ARG A 77 -7.93 14.40 6.25
CA ARG A 77 -8.06 14.31 7.71
C ARG A 77 -6.69 14.22 8.37
N GLU A 78 -5.79 13.42 7.79
CA GLU A 78 -4.40 13.34 8.26
C GLU A 78 -3.72 14.72 8.15
N ALA A 79 -3.72 15.33 6.96
CA ALA A 79 -3.01 16.59 6.71
C ALA A 79 -3.58 17.80 7.47
N LEU A 80 -4.89 17.81 7.75
CA LEU A 80 -5.60 18.91 8.40
C LEU A 80 -6.02 18.57 9.84
N THR A 81 -5.38 17.58 10.47
CA THR A 81 -5.70 17.14 11.85
C THR A 81 -5.76 18.33 12.82
N GLY A 82 -4.81 19.28 12.72
CA GLY A 82 -4.78 20.47 13.58
C GLY A 82 -5.98 21.41 13.39
N GLU A 83 -6.43 21.60 12.15
CA GLU A 83 -7.57 22.46 11.82
C GLU A 83 -8.90 21.83 12.24
N ILE A 84 -9.00 20.49 12.14
CA ILE A 84 -10.13 19.71 12.68
C ILE A 84 -10.14 19.81 14.22
N ALA A 85 -8.97 19.67 14.86
CA ALA A 85 -8.86 19.81 16.30
C ALA A 85 -9.28 21.21 16.77
N ALA A 86 -8.89 22.25 16.02
CA ALA A 86 -9.32 23.63 16.26
C ALA A 86 -10.80 23.90 15.95
N ALA A 87 -11.52 22.95 15.34
CA ALA A 87 -12.90 23.07 14.84
C ALA A 87 -13.08 24.17 13.77
N ARG A 88 -12.04 24.46 12.98
CA ARG A 88 -12.15 25.38 11.83
C ARG A 88 -12.74 24.71 10.60
N VAL A 89 -12.58 23.39 10.51
CA VAL A 89 -13.16 22.53 9.47
C VAL A 89 -13.71 21.27 10.13
N SER A 90 -14.86 20.78 9.66
CA SER A 90 -15.42 19.52 10.11
C SER A 90 -15.00 18.36 9.18
N PRO A 91 -15.01 17.11 9.66
CA PRO A 91 -14.82 15.94 8.79
C PRO A 91 -15.83 15.86 7.64
N THR A 92 -17.04 16.38 7.83
CA THR A 92 -18.08 16.47 6.81
C THR A 92 -17.68 17.44 5.70
N ASP A 93 -17.11 18.61 6.05
CA ASP A 93 -16.64 19.59 5.07
C ASP A 93 -15.52 19.01 4.21
N LEU A 94 -14.61 18.23 4.80
CA LEU A 94 -13.54 17.56 4.08
C LEU A 94 -14.08 16.49 3.13
N ALA A 95 -15.12 15.75 3.55
CA ALA A 95 -15.80 14.79 2.68
C ALA A 95 -16.50 15.48 1.50
N GLU A 96 -17.16 16.62 1.75
CA GLU A 96 -17.80 17.41 0.70
C GLU A 96 -16.77 17.99 -0.27
N LEU A 97 -15.70 18.60 0.23
CA LEU A 97 -14.60 19.15 -0.57
C LEU A 97 -13.97 18.08 -1.46
N ALA A 98 -13.67 16.91 -0.90
CA ALA A 98 -13.06 15.82 -1.64
C ALA A 98 -14.00 15.24 -2.72
N SER A 99 -15.32 15.32 -2.52
CA SER A 99 -16.32 14.86 -3.48
C SER A 99 -16.57 15.89 -4.59
N ARG A 100 -16.76 17.16 -4.23
CA ARG A 100 -17.16 18.25 -5.15
C ARG A 100 -15.97 18.91 -5.85
N MET A 101 -14.84 19.07 -5.15
CA MET A 101 -13.67 19.83 -5.63
C MET A 101 -12.36 19.05 -5.40
N PRO A 102 -12.21 17.85 -5.99
CA PRO A 102 -11.05 16.97 -5.74
C PRO A 102 -9.71 17.61 -6.13
N ALA A 103 -9.69 18.50 -7.14
CA ALA A 103 -8.48 19.24 -7.51
C ALA A 103 -8.02 20.22 -6.42
N VAL A 104 -8.96 20.94 -5.80
CA VAL A 104 -8.68 21.86 -4.69
C VAL A 104 -8.28 21.09 -3.44
N ALA A 105 -8.97 19.98 -3.14
CA ALA A 105 -8.57 19.05 -2.10
C ALA A 105 -7.11 18.58 -2.28
N GLN A 106 -6.70 18.26 -3.52
CA GLN A 106 -5.32 17.84 -3.80
C GLN A 106 -4.31 18.96 -3.54
N VAL A 107 -4.62 20.21 -3.91
CA VAL A 107 -3.77 21.38 -3.62
C VAL A 107 -3.63 21.60 -2.11
N LEU A 108 -4.74 21.52 -1.37
CA LEU A 108 -4.72 21.66 0.09
C LEU A 108 -3.93 20.55 0.78
N LEU A 109 -4.00 19.32 0.27
CA LEU A 109 -3.13 18.24 0.73
C LEU A 109 -1.67 18.54 0.51
N ASP A 110 -1.30 19.02 -0.68
CA ASP A 110 0.09 19.31 -0.99
C ASP A 110 0.63 20.47 -0.15
N LEU A 111 -0.22 21.46 0.15
CA LEU A 111 0.09 22.55 1.10
C LEU A 111 0.23 22.04 2.53
N GLY A 112 -0.73 21.26 3.04
CA GLY A 112 -0.70 20.68 4.38
C GLY A 112 0.54 19.82 4.60
N ARG A 113 0.90 19.00 3.60
CA ARG A 113 2.14 18.20 3.61
C ARG A 113 3.39 19.06 3.69
N ARG A 114 3.47 20.12 2.88
CA ARG A 114 4.60 21.07 2.93
C ARG A 114 4.69 21.69 4.31
N ASN A 115 3.56 22.06 4.90
CA ASN A 115 3.53 22.69 6.21
C ASN A 115 3.89 21.73 7.36
N GLN A 116 3.45 20.48 7.30
CA GLN A 116 3.83 19.47 8.28
C GLN A 116 5.33 19.16 8.22
N LEU A 117 5.88 19.01 7.02
CA LEU A 117 7.31 18.86 6.81
C LEU A 117 8.09 20.06 7.39
N LEU A 118 7.59 21.29 7.19
CA LEU A 118 8.17 22.50 7.78
C LEU A 118 8.07 22.48 9.31
N SER A 119 6.95 22.04 9.87
CA SER A 119 6.74 21.97 11.33
C SER A 119 7.61 20.90 11.99
N GLU A 120 7.77 19.74 11.37
CA GLU A 120 8.67 18.68 11.84
C GLU A 120 10.14 19.12 11.79
N ARG A 121 10.54 19.91 10.79
CA ARG A 121 11.87 20.53 10.71
C ARG A 121 12.11 21.52 11.85
N LEU A 122 11.11 22.32 12.20
CA LEU A 122 11.19 23.30 13.29
C LEU A 122 11.17 22.67 14.69
N ALA A 123 10.64 21.46 14.83
CA ALA A 123 10.51 20.74 16.10
C ALA A 123 11.65 19.75 16.39
N GLY A 124 12.63 19.60 15.50
CA GLY A 124 13.82 18.77 15.72
C GLY A 124 14.74 19.35 16.80
N PRO A 125 15.51 18.52 17.54
CA PRO A 125 16.37 18.98 18.63
C PRO A 125 17.55 19.84 18.18
N ASP A 126 17.86 19.87 16.89
CA ASP A 126 18.86 20.76 16.28
C ASP A 126 18.17 21.91 15.58
N GLY A 127 17.87 22.98 16.32
CA GLY A 127 17.43 24.27 15.80
C GLY A 127 18.51 25.00 15.00
N ARG A 128 19.04 24.36 13.96
CA ARG A 128 19.98 24.97 13.02
C ARG A 128 19.28 25.24 11.70
N ASP A 129 19.18 26.53 11.39
CA ASP A 129 18.93 27.08 10.07
C ASP A 129 19.80 26.34 9.03
N THR A 130 19.17 25.41 8.31
CA THR A 130 19.67 24.96 7.02
C THR A 130 18.58 25.31 6.01
N ALA A 131 18.77 26.48 5.40
CA ALA A 131 17.93 27.04 4.35
C ALA A 131 18.08 26.30 3.02
N ASP A 132 18.26 24.98 3.06
CA ASP A 132 18.14 24.09 1.90
C ASP A 132 17.19 22.96 2.29
N ALA A 133 16.06 22.91 1.59
CA ALA A 133 15.08 21.86 1.77
C ALA A 133 15.76 20.50 1.64
N ALA A 134 15.85 19.71 2.72
CA ALA A 134 16.11 18.29 2.55
C ALA A 134 14.93 17.72 1.73
N PRO A 135 15.15 17.27 0.48
CA PRO A 135 14.09 16.75 -0.36
C PRO A 135 13.42 15.55 0.32
N ARG A 136 12.19 15.22 -0.08
CA ARG A 136 11.56 13.95 0.34
C ARG A 136 12.56 12.82 0.11
N SER A 137 12.62 11.86 1.03
CA SER A 137 13.53 10.76 0.78
C SER A 137 13.10 10.05 -0.51
N PRO A 138 14.03 9.62 -1.37
CA PRO A 138 13.66 8.90 -2.59
C PRO A 138 12.75 7.69 -2.32
N HIS A 139 12.87 7.06 -1.15
CA HIS A 139 11.98 5.98 -0.72
C HIS A 139 10.51 6.41 -0.52
N GLU A 140 10.26 7.60 0.02
CA GLU A 140 8.91 8.14 0.19
C GLU A 140 8.29 8.52 -1.16
N GLU A 141 9.10 9.05 -2.08
CA GLU A 141 8.66 9.34 -3.44
C GLU A 141 8.24 8.07 -4.18
N ILE A 142 9.00 6.98 -4.05
CA ILE A 142 8.62 5.68 -4.64
C ILE A 142 7.36 5.11 -4.00
N ARG A 143 7.18 5.28 -2.68
CA ARG A 143 5.92 4.89 -2.03
C ARG A 143 4.73 5.64 -2.64
N ASP A 144 4.85 6.95 -2.81
CA ASP A 144 3.82 7.80 -3.43
C ASP A 144 3.56 7.40 -4.89
N PHE A 145 4.60 7.05 -5.64
CA PHE A 145 4.52 6.56 -7.03
C PHE A 145 3.58 5.35 -7.16
N PHE A 146 3.75 4.33 -6.31
CA PHE A 146 2.89 3.13 -6.31
C PHE A 146 1.49 3.43 -5.75
N TYR A 147 1.39 4.29 -4.73
CA TYR A 147 0.12 4.66 -4.13
C TYR A 147 -0.81 5.37 -5.12
N ARG A 148 -0.28 6.32 -5.92
CA ARG A 148 -1.06 7.01 -6.96
C ARG A 148 -1.66 6.03 -7.97
N ARG A 149 -0.92 4.97 -8.29
CA ARG A 149 -1.29 3.90 -9.23
C ARG A 149 -2.11 2.77 -8.59
N ARG A 150 -2.67 2.98 -7.39
CA ARG A 150 -3.47 1.98 -6.63
C ARG A 150 -2.76 0.63 -6.49
N ASN A 151 -1.43 0.69 -6.40
CA ASN A 151 -0.56 -0.47 -6.29
C ASN A 151 -0.72 -1.51 -7.41
N TYR A 152 -1.13 -1.09 -8.62
CA TYR A 152 -1.28 -1.95 -9.79
C TYR A 152 -0.73 -1.28 -11.06
N LEU A 153 0.15 -1.97 -11.77
CA LEU A 153 0.77 -1.48 -13.01
C LEU A 153 0.30 -2.35 -14.17
N HIS A 154 -0.74 -1.89 -14.88
CA HIS A 154 -1.48 -2.72 -15.84
C HIS A 154 -0.59 -3.33 -16.93
N ASP A 155 0.14 -2.49 -17.67
CA ASP A 155 0.98 -2.92 -18.78
C ASP A 155 2.09 -3.88 -18.30
N THR A 156 2.75 -3.53 -17.20
CA THR A 156 3.80 -4.36 -16.58
C THR A 156 3.26 -5.73 -16.16
N ASP A 157 2.05 -5.78 -15.62
CA ASP A 157 1.43 -7.02 -15.15
C ASP A 157 1.02 -7.93 -16.32
N LEU A 158 0.45 -7.35 -17.39
CA LEU A 158 0.14 -8.08 -18.62
C LEU A 158 1.40 -8.62 -19.28
N ALA A 159 2.45 -7.80 -19.40
CA ALA A 159 3.72 -8.19 -19.97
C ALA A 159 4.36 -9.36 -19.19
N ALA A 160 4.32 -9.31 -17.86
CA ALA A 160 4.82 -10.37 -17.01
C ALA A 160 4.02 -11.67 -17.14
N GLU A 161 2.68 -11.58 -17.20
CA GLU A 161 1.81 -12.75 -17.39
C GLU A 161 2.01 -13.40 -18.77
N GLN A 162 2.08 -12.60 -19.83
CA GLN A 162 2.38 -13.11 -21.18
C GLN A 162 3.75 -13.79 -21.24
N LEU A 163 4.77 -13.23 -20.57
CA LEU A 163 6.07 -13.88 -20.50
C LEU A 163 5.98 -15.19 -19.70
N ALA A 164 5.24 -15.21 -18.59
CA ALA A 164 5.02 -16.40 -17.78
C ALA A 164 4.44 -17.55 -18.62
N GLU A 165 3.43 -17.25 -19.44
CA GLU A 165 2.82 -18.21 -20.37
C GLU A 165 3.83 -18.72 -21.40
N ARG A 166 4.57 -17.81 -22.06
CA ARG A 166 5.56 -18.17 -23.09
C ARG A 166 6.69 -19.06 -22.57
N ILE A 167 7.18 -18.83 -21.36
CA ILE A 167 8.28 -19.61 -20.77
C ILE A 167 7.78 -20.78 -19.89
N GLY A 168 6.46 -20.97 -19.81
CA GLY A 168 5.85 -22.08 -19.10
C GLY A 168 6.02 -22.04 -17.58
N ILE A 169 5.88 -20.86 -16.95
CA ILE A 169 5.90 -20.73 -15.49
C ILE A 169 4.75 -21.52 -14.88
N ARG A 170 5.10 -22.47 -14.00
CA ARG A 170 4.16 -23.27 -13.21
C ARG A 170 4.57 -23.29 -11.74
N PRO A 171 3.63 -23.41 -10.79
CA PRO A 171 3.95 -23.65 -9.39
C PRO A 171 4.92 -24.83 -9.24
N GLY A 172 5.97 -24.67 -8.46
CA GLY A 172 7.04 -25.68 -8.29
C GLY A 172 8.14 -25.67 -9.37
N GLU A 173 7.88 -25.14 -10.57
CA GLU A 173 8.85 -25.17 -11.69
C GLU A 173 9.47 -23.81 -12.04
N VAL A 174 9.12 -22.76 -11.30
CA VAL A 174 9.55 -21.37 -11.55
C VAL A 174 11.06 -21.24 -11.78
N LEU A 175 11.89 -21.84 -10.91
CA LEU A 175 13.35 -21.76 -11.04
C LEU A 175 13.88 -22.41 -12.30
N ARG A 176 13.27 -23.53 -12.73
CA ARG A 176 13.65 -24.25 -13.95
C ARG A 176 13.37 -23.38 -15.17
N ALA A 177 12.17 -22.83 -15.25
CA ALA A 177 11.75 -21.96 -16.36
C ALA A 177 12.58 -20.67 -16.44
N LEU A 178 12.85 -20.01 -15.30
CA LEU A 178 13.68 -18.81 -15.27
C LEU A 178 15.15 -19.11 -15.61
N THR A 179 15.69 -20.24 -15.16
CA THR A 179 17.05 -20.68 -15.54
C THR A 179 17.15 -20.86 -17.05
N ALA A 180 16.24 -21.64 -17.64
CA ALA A 180 16.21 -21.87 -19.07
C ALA A 180 16.10 -20.57 -19.85
N ARG A 181 15.20 -19.66 -19.47
CA ARG A 181 15.05 -18.36 -20.15
C ARG A 181 16.31 -17.49 -20.07
N LEU A 182 16.95 -17.41 -18.89
CA LEU A 182 18.19 -16.64 -18.72
C LEU A 182 19.34 -17.25 -19.54
N THR A 183 19.46 -18.56 -19.60
CA THR A 183 20.52 -19.24 -20.35
C THR A 183 20.27 -19.20 -21.86
N ASP A 184 19.08 -19.60 -22.31
CA ASP A 184 18.79 -19.80 -23.73
C ASP A 184 18.62 -18.47 -24.49
N ALA A 185 17.96 -17.47 -23.86
CA ALA A 185 17.69 -16.20 -24.53
C ALA A 185 18.82 -15.15 -24.32
N HIS A 186 19.55 -15.22 -23.20
CA HIS A 186 20.54 -14.19 -22.84
C HIS A 186 21.97 -14.72 -22.69
N GLY A 187 22.18 -16.04 -22.77
CA GLY A 187 23.49 -16.65 -22.52
C GLY A 187 24.00 -16.43 -21.09
N ILE A 188 23.09 -16.23 -20.12
CA ILE A 188 23.46 -15.95 -18.74
C ILE A 188 23.75 -17.25 -18.00
N ARG A 189 24.91 -17.27 -17.34
CA ARG A 189 25.31 -18.36 -16.45
C ARG A 189 24.89 -18.04 -15.02
N LEU A 190 24.27 -19.01 -14.34
CA LEU A 190 24.00 -18.92 -12.91
C LEU A 190 25.21 -19.45 -12.15
N ALA A 191 25.65 -18.70 -11.15
CA ALA A 191 26.73 -19.11 -10.26
C ALA A 191 26.28 -18.99 -8.80
N ASP A 192 26.53 -20.03 -8.02
CA ASP A 192 26.33 -19.96 -6.59
C ASP A 192 27.49 -19.22 -5.92
N THR A 193 27.16 -18.27 -5.04
CA THR A 193 28.14 -17.61 -4.20
C THR A 193 27.96 -18.05 -2.76
N HIS A 194 29.05 -18.52 -2.17
CA HIS A 194 29.13 -18.66 -0.72
C HIS A 194 29.41 -17.27 -0.15
N ALA A 195 28.63 -16.87 0.84
CA ALA A 195 28.96 -15.75 1.71
C ALA A 195 30.40 -15.93 2.19
N VAL A 196 31.34 -15.14 1.66
CA VAL A 196 32.74 -15.20 2.07
C VAL A 196 32.82 -14.65 3.50
N GLN A 197 32.72 -15.54 4.48
CA GLN A 197 33.29 -15.34 5.82
C GLN A 197 34.79 -15.68 5.76
N GLN A 198 35.55 -15.07 4.85
CA GLN A 198 37.01 -15.12 5.01
C GLN A 198 37.34 -14.11 6.09
N ALA A 199 37.53 -14.63 7.32
CA ALA A 199 38.54 -14.05 8.18
C ALA A 199 39.85 -14.12 7.39
N ASP A 200 40.62 -13.04 7.36
CA ASP A 200 41.96 -13.11 6.83
C ASP A 200 42.79 -14.14 7.63
N ALA A 201 43.97 -14.51 7.14
CA ALA A 201 44.89 -15.42 7.84
C ALA A 201 45.34 -14.92 9.23
N ARG A 202 44.89 -13.73 9.67
CA ARG A 202 45.15 -13.09 10.95
C ARG A 202 43.90 -12.99 11.85
N GLY A 203 42.77 -13.58 11.45
CA GLY A 203 41.53 -13.60 12.23
C GLY A 203 40.75 -12.29 12.22
N ASN A 204 41.12 -11.30 11.40
CA ASN A 204 40.38 -10.06 11.28
C ASN A 204 39.14 -10.25 10.40
N ARG A 205 37.98 -10.01 11.00
CA ARG A 205 36.70 -9.93 10.30
C ARG A 205 36.71 -8.64 9.48
N PRO A 206 36.36 -8.65 8.18
CA PRO A 206 36.27 -7.43 7.40
C PRO A 206 35.33 -6.42 8.09
N PRO A 207 35.61 -5.11 7.98
CA PRO A 207 34.81 -4.08 8.63
C PRO A 207 33.33 -4.28 8.27
N THR A 208 32.49 -4.28 9.30
CA THR A 208 31.05 -4.50 9.23
C THR A 208 30.40 -3.46 8.32
N GLY A 209 30.25 -3.78 7.03
CA GLY A 209 29.72 -2.84 6.03
C GLY A 209 29.67 -3.37 4.60
N SER A 210 30.62 -4.24 4.20
CA SER A 210 30.63 -4.92 2.89
C SER A 210 29.72 -6.16 2.86
N GLY A 211 28.58 -6.06 3.53
CA GLY A 211 27.69 -7.15 3.90
C GLY A 211 27.37 -8.11 2.74
N ASP A 212 27.67 -9.38 2.99
CA ASP A 212 27.11 -10.58 2.37
C ASP A 212 26.16 -10.33 1.18
N ARG A 213 26.74 -10.11 -0.01
CA ARG A 213 25.99 -9.79 -1.24
C ARG A 213 25.12 -10.98 -1.61
N LEU A 214 23.81 -10.85 -1.42
CA LEU A 214 22.85 -11.92 -1.71
C LEU A 214 22.72 -12.25 -3.20
N HIS A 215 22.99 -11.28 -4.08
CA HIS A 215 23.02 -11.48 -5.52
C HIS A 215 23.88 -10.41 -6.19
N HIS A 216 24.42 -10.71 -7.37
CA HIS A 216 25.14 -9.77 -8.23
C HIS A 216 25.07 -10.25 -9.68
N TYR A 217 24.75 -9.36 -10.61
CA TYR A 217 24.87 -9.65 -12.04
C TYR A 217 26.12 -8.96 -12.58
N ASP A 218 27.03 -9.75 -13.15
CA ASP A 218 28.18 -9.24 -13.88
C ASP A 218 27.88 -9.28 -15.37
N ALA A 219 27.73 -8.09 -15.97
CA ALA A 219 27.43 -7.94 -17.39
C ALA A 219 28.61 -8.33 -18.29
N SER A 220 29.86 -8.21 -17.80
CA SER A 220 31.06 -8.52 -18.59
C SER A 220 31.21 -10.02 -18.82
N THR A 221 30.92 -10.81 -17.78
CA THR A 221 30.99 -12.28 -17.82
C THR A 221 29.62 -12.93 -18.01
N ARG A 222 28.55 -12.14 -18.16
CA ARG A 222 27.14 -12.57 -18.21
C ARG A 222 26.79 -13.58 -17.12
N THR A 223 27.27 -13.34 -15.91
CA THR A 223 27.10 -14.27 -14.79
C THR A 223 26.19 -13.66 -13.72
N LEU A 224 25.09 -14.33 -13.40
CA LEU A 224 24.23 -13.99 -12.27
C LEU A 224 24.64 -14.83 -11.06
N HIS A 225 25.31 -14.17 -10.13
CA HIS A 225 25.72 -14.73 -8.85
C HIS A 225 24.55 -14.69 -7.86
N LEU A 226 24.21 -15.83 -7.25
CA LEU A 226 23.16 -15.96 -6.25
C LEU A 226 23.71 -16.61 -4.99
N SER A 227 23.43 -16.02 -3.82
CA SER A 227 23.86 -16.61 -2.56
C SER A 227 23.16 -17.94 -2.30
N THR A 228 23.92 -18.93 -1.82
CA THR A 228 23.37 -20.23 -1.39
C THR A 228 22.45 -20.13 -0.16
N ARG A 229 22.46 -18.99 0.55
CA ARG A 229 21.56 -18.72 1.68
C ARG A 229 20.15 -18.31 1.25
N LEU A 230 19.92 -18.04 -0.03
CA LEU A 230 18.60 -17.67 -0.55
C LEU A 230 17.70 -18.91 -0.68
N ARG A 231 16.50 -18.83 -0.09
CA ARG A 231 15.45 -19.83 -0.33
C ARG A 231 15.06 -19.87 -1.81
N PRO A 232 14.51 -20.99 -2.33
CA PRO A 232 14.13 -21.13 -3.74
C PRO A 232 13.29 -19.96 -4.29
N GLY A 233 12.24 -19.56 -3.57
CA GLY A 233 11.41 -18.42 -3.97
C GLY A 233 12.16 -17.07 -4.02
N GLN A 234 13.18 -16.89 -3.18
CA GLN A 234 14.01 -15.68 -3.22
C GLN A 234 14.96 -15.68 -4.41
N ARG A 235 15.52 -16.84 -4.77
CA ARG A 235 16.32 -17.01 -5.99
C ARG A 235 15.47 -16.70 -7.22
N ALA A 236 14.27 -17.29 -7.29
CA ALA A 236 13.32 -17.04 -8.36
C ALA A 236 13.00 -15.56 -8.51
N PHE A 237 12.73 -14.87 -7.40
CA PHE A 237 12.46 -13.43 -7.42
C PHE A 237 13.65 -12.63 -7.97
N ARG A 238 14.90 -12.93 -7.57
CA ARG A 238 16.09 -12.24 -8.08
C ARG A 238 16.36 -12.51 -9.55
N MET A 239 16.16 -13.75 -10.00
CA MET A 239 16.26 -14.14 -11.40
C MET A 239 15.21 -13.41 -12.26
N ALA A 240 13.96 -13.37 -11.79
CA ALA A 240 12.86 -12.66 -12.45
C ALA A 240 13.09 -11.14 -12.48
N THR A 241 13.63 -10.55 -11.40
CA THR A 241 14.02 -9.12 -11.40
C THR A 241 15.12 -8.85 -12.42
N GLN A 242 16.14 -9.72 -12.51
CA GLN A 242 17.20 -9.57 -13.49
C GLN A 242 16.66 -9.69 -14.92
N LEU A 243 15.73 -10.62 -15.15
CA LEU A 243 15.07 -10.78 -16.45
C LEU A 243 14.28 -9.52 -16.84
N ALA A 244 13.55 -8.91 -15.89
CA ALA A 244 12.85 -7.66 -16.10
C ALA A 244 13.80 -6.52 -16.52
N LEU A 245 14.95 -6.42 -15.83
CA LEU A 245 15.97 -5.41 -16.12
C LEU A 245 16.63 -5.59 -17.50
N LEU A 246 16.62 -6.81 -18.05
CA LEU A 246 17.22 -7.12 -19.35
C LEU A 246 16.21 -6.99 -20.50
N GLU A 247 15.03 -7.58 -20.37
CA GLU A 247 14.04 -7.67 -21.45
C GLU A 247 13.09 -6.47 -21.51
N TYR A 248 12.87 -5.80 -20.37
CA TYR A 248 11.84 -4.77 -20.24
C TYR A 248 12.41 -3.41 -19.81
N ALA A 249 13.73 -3.19 -19.95
CA ALA A 249 14.41 -1.97 -19.54
C ALA A 249 13.71 -0.69 -20.03
N GLY A 250 13.30 -0.66 -21.30
CA GLY A 250 12.59 0.48 -21.88
C GLY A 250 11.22 0.76 -21.25
N GLU A 251 10.46 -0.29 -20.89
CA GLU A 251 9.19 -0.13 -20.19
C GLU A 251 9.40 0.34 -18.74
N LEU A 252 10.41 -0.19 -18.06
CA LEU A 252 10.79 0.24 -16.71
C LEU A 252 11.20 1.72 -16.71
N ASP A 253 11.99 2.15 -17.70
CA ASP A 253 12.40 3.54 -17.89
C ASP A 253 11.21 4.43 -18.20
N ARG A 254 10.31 4.00 -19.10
CA ARG A 254 9.08 4.74 -19.42
C ARG A 254 8.24 5.01 -18.17
N HIS A 255 8.01 3.98 -17.34
CA HIS A 255 7.24 4.15 -16.10
C HIS A 255 7.93 5.06 -15.08
N ALA A 256 9.25 4.94 -14.93
CA ALA A 256 10.00 5.78 -14.01
C ALA A 256 10.02 7.26 -14.46
N ALA A 257 10.11 7.51 -15.77
CA ALA A 257 10.14 8.83 -16.38
C ALA A 257 8.81 9.60 -16.30
N GLU A 258 7.68 8.94 -16.01
CA GLU A 258 6.38 9.60 -15.80
C GLU A 258 6.42 10.59 -14.62
N ASP A 259 7.14 10.25 -13.55
CA ASP A 259 7.14 11.02 -12.30
C ASP A 259 8.54 11.56 -11.94
N PHE A 260 9.63 11.01 -12.51
CA PHE A 260 11.00 11.31 -12.09
C PHE A 260 11.93 11.59 -13.27
N PRO A 261 12.79 12.62 -13.20
CA PRO A 261 13.80 12.88 -14.22
C PRO A 261 14.74 11.68 -14.39
N ALA A 262 15.02 11.31 -15.65
CA ALA A 262 15.95 10.24 -15.98
C ALA A 262 17.33 10.49 -15.34
N GLY A 263 17.92 9.42 -14.78
CA GLY A 263 19.23 9.49 -14.10
C GLY A 263 19.17 9.96 -12.64
N SER A 264 18.03 10.44 -12.13
CA SER A 264 17.90 10.77 -10.70
C SER A 264 17.91 9.51 -9.82
N PRO A 265 18.27 9.63 -8.52
CA PRO A 265 18.16 8.52 -7.56
C PRO A 265 16.74 7.96 -7.46
N ALA A 266 15.72 8.82 -7.46
CA ALA A 266 14.32 8.42 -7.46
C ALA A 266 13.96 7.63 -8.72
N HIS A 267 14.39 8.08 -9.91
CA HIS A 267 14.19 7.32 -11.15
C HIS A 267 14.80 5.91 -11.07
N THR A 268 16.03 5.78 -10.56
CA THR A 268 16.68 4.47 -10.39
C THR A 268 15.92 3.57 -9.41
N LEU A 269 15.45 4.12 -8.29
CA LEU A 269 14.64 3.37 -7.33
C LEU A 269 13.26 3.00 -7.88
N ALA A 270 12.65 3.86 -8.71
CA ALA A 270 11.41 3.58 -9.41
C ALA A 270 11.59 2.38 -10.34
N ARG A 271 12.64 2.37 -11.16
CA ARG A 271 12.97 1.22 -12.02
C ARG A 271 13.13 -0.07 -11.23
N ILE A 272 13.85 -0.04 -10.12
CA ILE A 272 14.01 -1.21 -9.23
C ILE A 272 12.66 -1.63 -8.66
N GLY A 273 11.82 -0.68 -8.25
CA GLY A 273 10.46 -0.93 -7.77
C GLY A 273 9.59 -1.63 -8.83
N VAL A 274 9.56 -1.11 -10.05
CA VAL A 274 8.78 -1.68 -11.17
C VAL A 274 9.35 -3.04 -11.58
N ALA A 275 10.68 -3.23 -11.57
CA ALA A 275 11.29 -4.54 -11.83
C ALA A 275 10.92 -5.58 -10.76
N ASN A 276 10.84 -5.17 -9.49
CA ASN A 276 10.35 -6.03 -8.41
C ASN A 276 8.86 -6.34 -8.56
N TYR A 277 8.05 -5.38 -9.01
CA TYR A 277 6.65 -5.60 -9.34
C TYR A 277 6.50 -6.63 -10.48
N PHE A 278 7.24 -6.43 -11.57
CA PHE A 278 7.28 -7.37 -12.70
C PHE A 278 7.70 -8.76 -12.24
N ALA A 279 8.75 -8.87 -11.43
CA ALA A 279 9.22 -10.16 -10.91
C ALA A 279 8.13 -10.88 -10.10
N ALA A 280 7.37 -10.15 -9.27
CA ALA A 280 6.23 -10.72 -8.56
C ALA A 280 5.13 -11.18 -9.53
N ALA A 281 4.81 -10.38 -10.55
CA ALA A 281 3.78 -10.71 -11.53
C ALA A 281 4.17 -11.86 -12.46
N LEU A 282 5.46 -12.04 -12.75
CA LEU A 282 5.99 -13.15 -13.55
C LEU A 282 5.94 -14.46 -12.77
N VAL A 283 6.36 -14.43 -11.50
CA VAL A 283 6.40 -15.61 -10.63
C VAL A 283 5.00 -15.99 -10.12
N LEU A 284 4.10 -15.01 -9.99
CA LEU A 284 2.70 -15.17 -9.65
C LEU A 284 1.80 -14.54 -10.73
N PRO A 285 1.63 -15.23 -11.88
CA PRO A 285 0.82 -14.75 -13.00
C PRO A 285 -0.59 -14.40 -12.54
N TYR A 286 -1.09 -13.24 -12.96
CA TYR A 286 -2.24 -12.58 -12.34
C TYR A 286 -3.48 -13.48 -12.29
N THR A 287 -3.89 -14.04 -13.43
CA THR A 287 -5.14 -14.77 -13.58
C THR A 287 -5.10 -16.07 -12.78
N ALA A 288 -3.99 -16.80 -12.89
CA ALA A 288 -3.78 -18.04 -12.14
C ALA A 288 -3.71 -17.79 -10.62
N PHE A 289 -2.99 -16.75 -10.19
CA PHE A 289 -2.87 -16.41 -8.77
C PHE A 289 -4.16 -15.82 -8.19
N HIS A 290 -4.88 -14.99 -8.95
CA HIS A 290 -6.19 -14.47 -8.57
C HIS A 290 -7.19 -15.60 -8.36
N ALA A 291 -7.30 -16.53 -9.32
CA ALA A 291 -8.17 -17.69 -9.20
C ALA A 291 -7.82 -18.55 -7.97
N ALA A 292 -6.52 -18.81 -7.75
CA ALA A 292 -6.06 -19.54 -6.57
C ALA A 292 -6.42 -18.81 -5.27
N ALA A 293 -6.29 -17.48 -5.22
CA ALA A 293 -6.62 -16.68 -4.05
C ALA A 293 -8.13 -16.70 -3.75
N GLU A 294 -9.00 -16.62 -4.75
CA GLU A 294 -10.45 -16.79 -4.55
C GLU A 294 -10.79 -18.21 -4.07
N GLU A 295 -10.21 -19.23 -4.70
CA GLU A 295 -10.45 -20.65 -4.41
C GLU A 295 -10.18 -20.98 -2.94
N VAL A 296 -9.05 -20.52 -2.39
CA VAL A 296 -8.69 -20.77 -0.98
C VAL A 296 -9.21 -19.69 -0.03
N ARG A 297 -10.12 -18.82 -0.47
CA ARG A 297 -10.66 -17.70 0.34
C ARG A 297 -9.56 -16.86 0.98
N TYR A 298 -8.53 -16.53 0.20
CA TYR A 298 -7.40 -15.70 0.61
C TYR A 298 -6.58 -16.25 1.80
N ASP A 299 -6.58 -17.57 2.02
CA ASP A 299 -5.67 -18.22 2.96
C ASP A 299 -4.20 -18.04 2.51
N ILE A 300 -3.49 -17.16 3.21
CA ILE A 300 -2.11 -16.77 2.87
C ILE A 300 -1.15 -17.94 3.04
N GLU A 301 -1.37 -18.83 4.01
CA GLU A 301 -0.47 -19.98 4.22
C GLU A 301 -0.65 -21.02 3.12
N ARG A 302 -1.89 -21.31 2.71
CA ARG A 302 -2.15 -22.19 1.55
C ARG A 302 -1.56 -21.63 0.27
N LEU A 303 -1.64 -20.32 0.06
CA LEU A 303 -1.01 -19.67 -1.10
C LEU A 303 0.53 -19.74 -1.03
N THR A 304 1.10 -19.57 0.17
CA THR A 304 2.55 -19.74 0.39
C THR A 304 3.00 -21.16 0.03
N ASP A 305 2.26 -22.18 0.48
CA ASP A 305 2.58 -23.58 0.22
C ASP A 305 2.41 -23.92 -1.26
N ARG A 306 1.28 -23.52 -1.88
CA ARG A 306 0.98 -23.77 -3.29
C ARG A 306 2.06 -23.22 -4.23
N HIS A 307 2.62 -22.05 -3.92
CA HIS A 307 3.59 -21.38 -4.80
C HIS A 307 5.05 -21.50 -4.34
N GLY A 308 5.31 -22.05 -3.15
CA GLY A 308 6.67 -22.14 -2.59
C GLY A 308 7.31 -20.76 -2.31
N LEU A 309 6.49 -19.75 -1.99
CA LEU A 309 6.92 -18.37 -1.76
C LEU A 309 6.65 -17.93 -0.32
N GLY A 310 7.50 -17.05 0.20
CA GLY A 310 7.35 -16.55 1.57
C GLY A 310 6.09 -15.70 1.77
N TYR A 311 5.59 -15.70 3.01
CA TYR A 311 4.40 -14.96 3.45
C TYR A 311 4.37 -13.50 2.96
N GLU A 312 5.47 -12.75 3.12
CA GLU A 312 5.57 -11.36 2.66
C GLU A 312 5.36 -11.21 1.14
N THR A 313 5.88 -12.14 0.33
CA THR A 313 5.75 -12.10 -1.13
C THR A 313 4.30 -12.35 -1.56
N VAL A 314 3.62 -13.29 -0.92
CA VAL A 314 2.20 -13.58 -1.17
C VAL A 314 1.34 -12.38 -0.80
N CYS A 315 1.51 -11.81 0.40
CA CYS A 315 0.78 -10.61 0.83
C CYS A 315 1.03 -9.43 -0.11
N HIS A 316 2.28 -9.24 -0.57
CA HIS A 316 2.60 -8.21 -1.55
C HIS A 316 1.80 -8.41 -2.84
N ARG A 317 1.77 -9.62 -3.42
CA ARG A 317 1.00 -9.89 -4.65
C ARG A 317 -0.50 -9.74 -4.45
N LEU A 318 -1.05 -10.18 -3.32
CA LEU A 318 -2.47 -9.97 -2.99
C LEU A 318 -2.83 -8.47 -3.00
N SER A 319 -1.94 -7.61 -2.51
CA SER A 319 -2.16 -6.15 -2.51
C SER A 319 -2.11 -5.50 -3.90
N THR A 320 -1.75 -6.23 -4.96
CA THR A 320 -1.69 -5.72 -6.35
C THR A 320 -2.84 -6.20 -7.23
N LEU A 321 -3.81 -6.98 -6.71
CA LEU A 321 -4.87 -7.59 -7.53
C LEU A 321 -5.97 -6.60 -7.95
N GLN A 322 -5.61 -5.54 -8.68
CA GLN A 322 -6.51 -4.44 -9.08
C GLN A 322 -6.73 -4.31 -10.59
N ARG A 323 -6.47 -5.37 -11.37
CA ARG A 323 -6.77 -5.43 -12.81
C ARG A 323 -8.23 -5.08 -13.06
N PRO A 324 -8.52 -4.11 -13.95
CA PRO A 324 -9.89 -3.80 -14.34
C PRO A 324 -10.65 -5.08 -14.75
N ARG A 325 -11.90 -5.22 -14.29
CA ARG A 325 -12.78 -6.39 -14.55
C ARG A 325 -12.34 -7.73 -13.94
N LEU A 326 -11.19 -7.81 -13.28
CA LEU A 326 -10.73 -9.01 -12.57
C LEU A 326 -10.04 -8.63 -11.25
N ARG A 327 -10.76 -7.91 -10.38
CA ARG A 327 -10.22 -7.44 -9.10
C ARG A 327 -10.32 -8.50 -8.01
N GLY A 328 -9.26 -8.63 -7.23
CA GLY A 328 -9.28 -9.34 -5.96
C GLY A 328 -9.88 -8.48 -4.83
N VAL A 329 -9.72 -8.93 -3.59
CA VAL A 329 -10.00 -8.08 -2.41
C VAL A 329 -9.01 -6.90 -2.40
N PRO A 330 -9.49 -5.66 -2.27
CA PRO A 330 -8.59 -4.51 -2.16
C PRO A 330 -7.93 -4.49 -0.78
N PHE A 331 -6.65 -4.82 -0.75
CA PHE A 331 -5.87 -4.87 0.47
C PHE A 331 -5.00 -3.64 0.69
N SER A 332 -4.81 -3.32 1.96
CA SER A 332 -3.72 -2.52 2.50
C SER A 332 -2.66 -3.46 3.10
N PHE A 333 -1.44 -3.36 2.61
CA PHE A 333 -0.27 -4.12 3.03
C PHE A 333 0.68 -3.23 3.83
N VAL A 334 1.13 -3.73 4.97
CA VAL A 334 2.09 -3.05 5.83
C VAL A 334 3.20 -3.99 6.28
N ARG A 335 4.40 -3.42 6.47
CA ARG A 335 5.51 -4.10 7.13
C ARG A 335 6.11 -3.19 8.19
N VAL A 336 6.08 -3.64 9.43
CA VAL A 336 6.60 -2.88 10.59
C VAL A 336 7.61 -3.72 11.36
N ASP A 337 8.51 -3.06 12.09
CA ASP A 337 9.37 -3.71 13.07
C ASP A 337 8.85 -3.53 14.51
N ARG A 338 9.56 -4.11 15.48
CA ARG A 338 9.20 -4.07 16.91
C ARG A 338 9.23 -2.67 17.51
N ALA A 339 9.94 -1.73 16.90
CA ALA A 339 10.07 -0.35 17.37
C ALA A 339 8.99 0.56 16.77
N GLY A 340 8.10 0.05 15.92
CA GLY A 340 7.09 0.86 15.26
C GLY A 340 7.50 1.39 13.89
N ASN A 341 8.71 1.08 13.39
CA ASN A 341 9.16 1.61 12.12
C ASN A 341 8.47 0.88 10.95
N MET A 342 7.58 1.58 10.26
CA MET A 342 6.87 1.05 9.09
C MET A 342 7.73 1.20 7.83
N SER A 343 8.36 0.11 7.42
CA SER A 343 9.29 0.07 6.28
C SER A 343 8.62 -0.21 4.93
N LYS A 344 7.36 -0.66 4.91
CA LYS A 344 6.55 -0.76 3.68
C LYS A 344 5.08 -0.44 3.97
N ARG A 345 4.48 0.28 3.02
CA ARG A 345 3.05 0.62 2.97
C ARG A 345 2.63 0.56 1.51
N GLN A 346 1.65 -0.28 1.20
CA GLN A 346 1.11 -0.43 -0.14
C GLN A 346 -0.39 -0.60 0.00
N SER A 347 -1.19 0.10 -0.81
CA SER A 347 -2.64 0.02 -0.68
C SER A 347 -3.32 0.09 -2.03
N ALA A 348 -4.27 -0.82 -2.25
CA ALA A 348 -5.18 -0.81 -3.37
C ALA A 348 -6.32 0.22 -3.19
N THR A 349 -6.64 0.58 -1.94
CA THR A 349 -7.73 1.49 -1.56
C THR A 349 -7.23 2.63 -0.67
N GLY A 350 -8.10 3.62 -0.44
CA GLY A 350 -7.90 4.60 0.61
C GLY A 350 -7.95 3.94 1.97
N PHE A 351 -6.80 3.88 2.64
CA PHE A 351 -6.69 3.42 4.01
C PHE A 351 -5.84 4.42 4.80
N HIS A 352 -6.25 4.68 6.04
CA HIS A 352 -5.72 5.75 6.89
C HIS A 352 -4.20 5.70 7.12
N PHE A 353 -3.54 4.54 6.99
CA PHE A 353 -2.08 4.42 7.17
C PHE A 353 -1.28 4.39 5.87
N SER A 354 -1.84 4.91 4.78
CA SER A 354 -1.20 4.82 3.46
C SER A 354 0.04 5.72 3.33
N ARG A 355 0.13 6.81 4.11
CA ARG A 355 1.20 7.82 4.01
C ARG A 355 1.92 8.09 5.34
N GLY A 356 1.18 8.29 6.43
CA GLY A 356 1.72 8.41 7.79
C GLY A 356 0.90 7.65 8.83
N GLY A 357 1.23 7.84 10.11
CA GLY A 357 0.60 7.14 11.24
C GLY A 357 0.85 5.62 11.26
N GLY A 358 -0.08 4.92 11.91
CA GLY A 358 -0.08 3.46 12.07
C GLY A 358 0.61 2.96 13.34
N THR A 359 0.88 3.83 14.32
CA THR A 359 1.61 3.50 15.56
C THR A 359 0.71 3.23 16.76
N CYS A 360 -0.57 2.92 16.53
CA CYS A 360 -1.49 2.59 17.61
C CYS A 360 -1.13 1.20 18.20
N PRO A 361 -0.78 1.11 19.49
CA PRO A 361 -0.39 -0.16 20.11
C PRO A 361 -1.56 -1.16 20.24
N LEU A 362 -2.81 -0.71 20.12
CA LEU A 362 -4.00 -1.57 20.10
C LEU A 362 -4.21 -2.26 18.74
N TRP A 363 -3.39 -1.96 17.74
CA TRP A 363 -3.47 -2.58 16.42
C TRP A 363 -2.70 -3.91 16.39
N ASN A 364 -3.36 -4.97 15.91
CA ASN A 364 -2.85 -6.36 15.97
C ASN A 364 -1.53 -6.59 15.22
N VAL A 365 -1.13 -5.69 14.33
CA VAL A 365 0.18 -5.75 13.68
C VAL A 365 1.32 -5.69 14.71
N TYR A 366 1.14 -4.98 15.81
CA TYR A 366 2.10 -4.95 16.92
C TYR A 366 1.97 -6.15 17.85
N GLU A 367 0.74 -6.63 18.06
CA GLU A 367 0.47 -7.85 18.83
C GLU A 367 1.14 -9.08 18.21
N ALA A 368 1.28 -9.11 16.88
CA ALA A 368 1.91 -10.21 16.16
C ALA A 368 3.36 -10.50 16.60
N PHE A 369 4.05 -9.56 17.24
CA PHE A 369 5.39 -9.79 17.81
C PHE A 369 5.37 -10.58 19.12
N ALA A 370 4.23 -10.68 19.80
CA ALA A 370 4.08 -11.46 21.03
C ALA A 370 4.03 -12.97 20.75
N ALA A 371 3.49 -13.39 19.60
CA ALA A 371 3.50 -14.78 19.16
C ALA A 371 4.01 -14.91 17.70
N PRO A 372 5.33 -14.80 17.47
CA PRO A 372 5.89 -14.90 16.13
C PRO A 372 5.52 -16.22 15.44
N GLY A 373 5.22 -16.14 14.14
CA GLY A 373 4.78 -17.29 13.36
C GLY A 373 3.28 -17.59 13.42
N ARG A 374 2.52 -17.06 14.38
CA ARG A 374 1.05 -17.17 14.43
C ARG A 374 0.38 -16.04 13.65
N ILE A 375 -0.77 -16.32 13.03
CA ILE A 375 -1.63 -15.30 12.44
C ILE A 375 -2.56 -14.73 13.52
N HIS A 376 -2.51 -13.42 13.70
CA HIS A 376 -3.43 -12.64 14.52
C HIS A 376 -4.47 -12.00 13.61
N VAL A 377 -5.74 -12.07 14.02
CA VAL A 377 -6.86 -11.49 13.27
C VAL A 377 -7.58 -10.49 14.16
N GLN A 378 -7.92 -9.33 13.60
CA GLN A 378 -8.62 -8.27 14.32
C GLN A 378 -9.61 -7.58 13.40
N VAL A 379 -10.83 -7.37 13.90
CA VAL A 379 -11.73 -6.34 13.37
C VAL A 379 -11.38 -5.04 14.07
N ALA A 380 -10.93 -4.05 13.32
CA ALA A 380 -10.47 -2.77 13.86
C ALA A 380 -11.35 -1.63 13.36
N GLU A 381 -11.68 -0.68 14.24
CA GLU A 381 -12.48 0.50 13.92
C GLU A 381 -11.64 1.77 14.06
N MET A 382 -11.58 2.56 12.99
CA MET A 382 -10.93 3.86 12.96
C MET A 382 -11.79 4.94 13.63
N PRO A 383 -11.22 6.09 14.05
CA PRO A 383 -12.00 7.15 14.72
C PRO A 383 -13.16 7.73 13.89
N ASP A 384 -13.17 7.50 12.57
CA ASP A 384 -14.26 7.89 11.67
C ASP A 384 -15.36 6.83 11.52
N GLY A 385 -15.29 5.74 12.30
CA GLY A 385 -16.24 4.63 12.26
C GLY A 385 -16.00 3.61 11.15
N GLN A 386 -14.99 3.80 10.29
CA GLN A 386 -14.67 2.80 9.26
C GLN A 386 -14.05 1.56 9.90
N ARG A 387 -14.58 0.39 9.53
CA ARG A 387 -14.17 -0.91 10.05
C ARG A 387 -13.38 -1.72 9.02
N TYR A 388 -12.35 -2.40 9.49
CA TYR A 388 -11.44 -3.20 8.69
C TYR A 388 -11.18 -4.55 9.34
N LEU A 389 -11.04 -5.60 8.51
CA LEU A 389 -10.48 -6.88 8.95
C LEU A 389 -8.98 -6.88 8.66
N TRP A 390 -8.16 -7.12 9.69
CA TRP A 390 -6.71 -7.20 9.61
C TRP A 390 -6.21 -8.60 9.98
N ALA A 391 -5.40 -9.19 9.10
CA ALA A 391 -4.60 -10.37 9.42
C ALA A 391 -3.11 -9.97 9.50
N ALA A 392 -2.44 -10.33 10.59
CA ALA A 392 -1.05 -9.98 10.85
C ALA A 392 -0.22 -11.17 11.32
N ARG A 393 1.04 -11.25 10.88
CA ARG A 393 1.98 -12.31 11.30
C ARG A 393 3.40 -11.76 11.40
N ALA A 394 4.09 -12.02 12.51
CA ALA A 394 5.52 -11.74 12.60
C ALA A 394 6.35 -12.83 11.91
N VAL A 395 7.26 -12.40 11.04
CA VAL A 395 8.17 -13.22 10.25
C VAL A 395 9.60 -12.87 10.65
N THR A 396 10.34 -13.88 11.10
CA THR A 396 11.76 -13.76 11.45
C THR A 396 12.64 -14.39 10.38
N ARG A 397 13.73 -13.72 10.03
CA ARG A 397 14.77 -14.20 9.14
C ARG A 397 16.11 -14.17 9.87
N HIS A 398 16.70 -15.33 10.06
CA HIS A 398 18.02 -15.47 10.65
C HIS A 398 19.07 -15.66 9.57
N ARG A 399 20.30 -15.18 9.82
CA ARG A 399 21.47 -15.47 8.97
C ARG A 399 22.14 -16.80 9.33
N GLY A 400 21.66 -17.47 10.37
CA GLY A 400 22.40 -18.55 11.04
C GLY A 400 23.33 -17.97 12.10
N GLY A 401 23.90 -18.83 12.94
CA GLY A 401 24.80 -18.42 14.03
C GLY A 401 24.05 -18.13 15.34
N TRP A 402 24.50 -18.80 16.40
CA TRP A 402 24.07 -18.51 17.77
C TRP A 402 24.58 -17.11 18.17
N GLY A 403 23.72 -16.29 18.77
CA GLY A 403 24.06 -14.94 19.21
C GLY A 403 24.07 -13.87 18.11
N GLU A 404 23.91 -14.21 16.84
CA GLU A 404 23.80 -13.20 15.77
C GLU A 404 22.37 -12.62 15.70
N PRO A 405 22.20 -11.31 15.44
CA PRO A 405 20.87 -10.71 15.36
C PRO A 405 20.13 -11.12 14.08
N GLY A 406 18.88 -11.56 14.24
CA GLY A 406 17.94 -11.80 13.14
C GLY A 406 17.16 -10.55 12.73
N LYS A 407 16.48 -10.62 11.58
CA LYS A 407 15.51 -9.60 11.13
C LYS A 407 14.10 -10.08 11.42
N THR A 408 13.35 -9.37 12.25
CA THR A 408 11.96 -9.69 12.56
C THR A 408 11.05 -8.53 12.16
N TYR A 409 10.04 -8.83 11.35
CA TYR A 409 9.03 -7.87 10.93
C TYR A 409 7.64 -8.45 11.09
N ALA A 410 6.66 -7.63 11.43
CA ALA A 410 5.24 -7.98 11.31
C ALA A 410 4.73 -7.58 9.93
N ILE A 411 4.09 -8.55 9.25
CA ILE A 411 3.43 -8.35 7.97
C ILE A 411 1.93 -8.29 8.24
N GLY A 412 1.31 -7.16 7.92
CA GLY A 412 -0.13 -6.95 8.04
C GLY A 412 -0.78 -6.84 6.66
N LEU A 413 -1.94 -7.48 6.52
CA LEU A 413 -2.81 -7.36 5.35
C LEU A 413 -4.24 -7.08 5.82
N GLY A 414 -4.80 -5.96 5.40
CA GLY A 414 -6.11 -5.49 5.86
C GLY A 414 -7.03 -5.11 4.72
N CYS A 415 -8.33 -5.31 4.89
CA CYS A 415 -9.35 -4.89 3.93
C CYS A 415 -10.55 -4.28 4.65
N GLU A 416 -11.35 -3.48 3.93
CA GLU A 416 -12.61 -2.98 4.47
C GLU A 416 -13.53 -4.14 4.88
N ILE A 417 -14.27 -3.96 5.98
CA ILE A 417 -15.10 -5.03 6.57
C ILE A 417 -16.10 -5.65 5.57
N ARG A 418 -16.59 -4.88 4.59
CA ARG A 418 -17.48 -5.38 3.54
C ARG A 418 -16.88 -6.50 2.69
N HIS A 419 -15.56 -6.58 2.61
CA HIS A 419 -14.83 -7.62 1.88
C HIS A 419 -14.43 -8.80 2.76
N ALA A 420 -14.56 -8.68 4.08
CA ALA A 420 -14.10 -9.68 5.05
C ALA A 420 -14.70 -11.07 4.82
N HIS A 421 -15.97 -11.17 4.42
CA HIS A 421 -16.65 -12.46 4.16
C HIS A 421 -15.94 -13.35 3.12
N ARG A 422 -15.10 -12.75 2.25
CA ARG A 422 -14.31 -13.47 1.24
C ARG A 422 -13.05 -14.12 1.80
N LEU A 423 -12.64 -13.72 3.01
CA LEU A 423 -11.43 -14.20 3.67
C LEU A 423 -11.76 -15.32 4.64
N VAL A 424 -10.96 -16.39 4.63
CA VAL A 424 -11.02 -17.46 5.64
C VAL A 424 -10.83 -16.92 7.07
N TYR A 425 -10.09 -15.82 7.21
CA TYR A 425 -9.85 -15.16 8.50
C TYR A 425 -11.10 -14.53 9.12
N SER A 426 -12.22 -14.46 8.40
CA SER A 426 -13.49 -14.00 8.95
C SER A 426 -14.33 -15.11 9.60
N ASP A 427 -13.94 -16.38 9.43
CA ASP A 427 -14.70 -17.52 9.93
C ASP A 427 -14.79 -17.48 11.47
N GLY A 428 -16.01 -17.58 11.99
CA GLY A 428 -16.28 -17.52 13.43
C GLY A 428 -16.30 -16.11 14.04
N LEU A 429 -16.09 -15.06 13.25
CA LEU A 429 -16.19 -13.67 13.73
C LEU A 429 -17.57 -13.07 13.46
N ASP A 430 -18.11 -12.35 14.45
CA ASP A 430 -19.26 -11.46 14.22
C ASP A 430 -18.78 -10.15 13.58
N LEU A 431 -18.88 -10.08 12.26
CA LEU A 431 -18.49 -8.91 11.47
C LEU A 431 -19.50 -7.74 11.57
N THR A 432 -20.69 -7.99 12.12
CA THR A 432 -21.78 -7.01 12.15
C THR A 432 -21.77 -6.22 13.45
N SER A 433 -21.47 -6.88 14.58
CA SER A 433 -21.45 -6.26 15.89
C SER A 433 -20.38 -5.16 15.99
N PRO A 434 -20.77 -3.92 16.36
CA PRO A 434 -19.81 -2.86 16.68
C PRO A 434 -18.91 -3.22 17.87
N SER A 435 -19.43 -3.98 18.86
CA SER A 435 -18.66 -4.33 20.07
C SER A 435 -17.54 -5.34 19.80
N ALA A 436 -17.58 -6.03 18.66
CA ALA A 436 -16.51 -6.93 18.23
C ALA A 436 -15.31 -6.18 17.62
N ALA A 437 -15.48 -4.91 17.25
CA ALA A 437 -14.42 -4.11 16.66
C ALA A 437 -13.56 -3.44 17.74
N THR A 438 -12.24 -3.64 17.69
CA THR A 438 -11.31 -2.92 18.57
C THR A 438 -11.20 -1.46 18.12
N PRO A 439 -11.45 -0.46 19.00
CA PRO A 439 -11.29 0.94 18.66
C PRO A 439 -9.81 1.31 18.60
N ILE A 440 -9.27 1.43 17.38
CA ILE A 440 -7.88 1.84 17.15
C ILE A 440 -7.81 3.30 16.67
N GLY A 441 -6.59 3.80 16.46
CA GLY A 441 -6.34 5.14 15.93
C GLY A 441 -5.11 5.22 15.04
N MET A 442 -4.82 6.41 14.51
CA MET A 442 -3.66 6.63 13.62
C MET A 442 -2.33 6.84 14.36
N GLY A 443 -2.41 7.12 15.65
CA GLY A 443 -1.27 7.43 16.52
C GLY A 443 -1.74 8.39 17.62
N CYS A 444 -1.25 8.24 18.85
CA CYS A 444 -1.84 8.92 20.01
C CYS A 444 -1.93 10.44 19.86
N ARG A 445 -0.90 11.09 19.28
CA ARG A 445 -0.84 12.54 19.10
C ARG A 445 -1.95 13.09 18.17
N VAL A 446 -2.40 12.30 17.19
CA VAL A 446 -3.41 12.69 16.19
C VAL A 446 -4.74 11.93 16.36
N CYS A 447 -4.86 11.10 17.41
CA CYS A 447 -6.05 10.27 17.61
C CYS A 447 -7.17 11.07 18.29
N GLU A 448 -8.33 11.09 17.66
CA GLU A 448 -9.54 11.81 18.10
C GLU A 448 -10.25 11.14 19.30
N ARG A 449 -9.98 9.86 19.59
CA ARG A 449 -10.63 9.10 20.68
C ARG A 449 -10.17 9.58 22.05
N LEU A 450 -11.05 10.19 22.85
CA LEU A 450 -10.65 10.78 24.14
C LEU A 450 -10.54 9.73 25.26
N ASP A 451 -11.40 8.71 25.27
CA ASP A 451 -11.49 7.70 26.34
C ASP A 451 -10.57 6.49 26.13
N CYS A 452 -9.37 6.69 25.59
CA CYS A 452 -8.45 5.60 25.28
C CYS A 452 -7.52 5.28 26.47
N PRO A 453 -7.66 4.13 27.14
CA PRO A 453 -6.82 3.79 28.30
C PRO A 453 -5.35 3.53 27.93
N GLN A 454 -5.09 3.20 26.67
CA GLN A 454 -3.75 2.88 26.17
C GLN A 454 -3.01 4.13 25.64
N ARG A 455 -3.58 5.33 25.76
CA ARG A 455 -3.03 6.55 25.17
C ARG A 455 -1.64 6.88 25.75
N ALA A 456 -0.64 6.98 24.87
CA ALA A 456 0.75 7.18 25.26
C ALA A 456 1.20 8.65 25.30
N VAL A 457 0.49 9.56 24.60
CA VAL A 457 0.77 11.00 24.60
C VAL A 457 -0.53 11.81 24.50
N PRO A 458 -0.53 13.08 24.98
CA PRO A 458 -1.65 14.00 24.81
C PRO A 458 -2.10 14.14 23.34
N PRO A 459 -3.41 14.22 23.06
CA PRO A 459 -3.89 14.58 21.74
C PRO A 459 -3.54 16.04 21.41
N LEU A 460 -3.10 16.30 20.18
CA LEU A 460 -2.69 17.62 19.72
C LEU A 460 -3.90 18.57 19.64
N GLY A 461 -3.70 19.82 20.06
CA GLY A 461 -4.75 20.86 20.01
C GLY A 461 -5.88 20.67 21.03
N ARG A 462 -5.68 19.88 22.09
CA ARG A 462 -6.62 19.71 23.19
C ARG A 462 -6.00 20.20 24.50
N THR A 463 -6.82 20.85 25.33
CA THR A 463 -6.44 21.25 26.68
C THR A 463 -6.61 20.07 27.63
N LEU A 464 -5.57 19.77 28.41
CA LEU A 464 -5.60 18.71 29.41
C LEU A 464 -6.38 19.18 30.65
N ARG A 465 -7.21 18.29 31.19
CA ARG A 465 -7.82 18.45 32.51
C ARG A 465 -6.80 18.02 33.55
N ILE A 466 -6.13 19.00 34.16
CA ILE A 466 -5.16 18.77 35.23
C ILE A 466 -5.86 19.06 36.55
N ASP A 467 -5.91 18.08 37.43
CA ASP A 467 -6.51 18.18 38.75
C ASP A 467 -5.66 17.35 39.73
N GLU A 468 -5.05 18.02 40.70
CA GLU A 468 -4.17 17.41 41.69
C GLU A 468 -4.93 16.46 42.64
N ASN A 469 -6.25 16.59 42.73
CA ASN A 469 -7.09 15.83 43.65
C ASN A 469 -7.84 14.66 42.99
N THR A 470 -7.70 14.45 41.68
CA THR A 470 -8.34 13.33 40.98
C THR A 470 -7.35 12.53 40.14
N SER A 471 -7.59 11.22 40.07
CA SER A 471 -6.89 10.32 39.17
C SER A 471 -7.90 9.66 38.23
N THR A 472 -7.46 9.31 37.03
CA THR A 472 -8.32 8.67 36.02
C THR A 472 -7.60 7.48 35.43
N PHE A 473 -8.37 6.46 35.01
CA PHE A 473 -7.82 5.31 34.31
C PHE A 473 -7.33 5.68 32.90
N VAL A 474 -7.97 6.66 32.27
CA VAL A 474 -7.60 7.19 30.95
C VAL A 474 -6.49 8.22 31.13
N PRO A 475 -5.28 8.00 30.59
CA PRO A 475 -4.20 8.98 30.68
C PRO A 475 -4.51 10.19 29.78
N TYR A 476 -4.03 11.37 30.22
CA TYR A 476 -4.24 12.66 29.53
C TYR A 476 -5.72 13.01 29.32
N PRO A 477 -6.56 13.03 30.38
CA PRO A 477 -7.94 13.47 30.26
C PRO A 477 -7.98 14.90 29.72
N VAL A 478 -8.92 15.19 28.82
CA VAL A 478 -9.09 16.51 28.22
C VAL A 478 -10.27 17.24 28.85
N THR A 479 -10.24 18.57 28.89
CA THR A 479 -11.41 19.36 29.28
C THR A 479 -12.48 19.24 28.20
N GLU A 480 -13.72 18.94 28.58
CA GLU A 480 -14.85 19.02 27.65
C GLU A 480 -14.93 20.43 27.07
N ARG A 481 -15.03 20.55 25.75
CA ARG A 481 -15.36 21.82 25.12
C ARG A 481 -16.81 22.11 25.47
N THR A 482 -17.06 23.08 26.34
CA THR A 482 -18.37 23.71 26.47
C THR A 482 -18.73 24.25 25.09
N THR A 483 -19.68 23.61 24.42
CA THR A 483 -20.25 24.06 23.14
C THR A 483 -21.00 25.37 23.29
#